data_AF-A0A6J2YCB8-F1
#
_entry.id   AF-A0A6J2YCB8-F1
#
_cell.length_a   1.000
_cell.length_b   1.000
_cell.length_c   1.000
_cell.angle_alpha   90.00
_cell.angle_beta   90.00
_cell.angle_gamma   90.00
#
_symmetry.space_group_name_H-M   'P 1'
#
loop_
_entity.id
_entity.type
_entity.pdbx_description
1 polymer ?
#
loop_
_entity_poly.entity_id
_entity_poly.type
_entity_poly.pdbx_seq_one_letter_code
_entity_poly.pdbx_strand_id
1 'polypeptide(L)'
;MSFNSDSDLEVRVRKATERISENMHIVANEPSLAFYRLQEHVRKALHPMVDRRTDVNKLHVELQGRCYDMEYAVGALKSTSSANETFDNIREGLKNAIFLKQQLKYEESRRKKSDSSSVYKRLSAHITLDLPELPELSDVVRETANKVESMMSKATHSSQILNAL
;
A
#
# COMPACT_ATOMS: atom_id res chain seq x y z
N MET A 1 -68.77 -1.28 -1.01
CA MET A 1 -67.42 -0.79 -1.40
C MET A 1 -67.58 0.61 -1.95
N SER A 2 -67.31 1.65 -1.16
CA SER A 2 -67.25 3.01 -1.69
C SER A 2 -65.93 3.17 -2.44
N PHE A 3 -65.99 3.37 -3.75
CA PHE A 3 -64.89 3.96 -4.49
C PHE A 3 -64.70 5.38 -3.96
N ASN A 4 -63.67 5.61 -3.16
CA ASN A 4 -63.18 6.97 -2.93
C ASN A 4 -62.54 7.41 -4.25
N SER A 5 -63.35 8.01 -5.13
CA SER A 5 -62.86 8.68 -6.32
C SER A 5 -61.88 9.75 -5.85
N ASP A 6 -60.63 9.64 -6.29
CA ASP A 6 -59.61 10.66 -6.05
C ASP A 6 -60.11 11.97 -6.68
N SER A 7 -60.59 12.88 -5.82
CA SER A 7 -61.22 14.13 -6.25
C SER A 7 -60.27 14.98 -7.08
N ASP A 8 -58.96 14.88 -6.84
CA ASP A 8 -57.96 15.61 -7.63
C ASP A 8 -57.81 14.98 -9.01
N LEU A 9 -57.85 13.64 -9.10
CA LEU A 9 -57.87 12.94 -10.38
C LEU A 9 -59.09 13.32 -11.21
N GLU A 10 -60.29 13.32 -10.60
CA GLU A 10 -61.54 13.70 -11.29
C GLU A 10 -61.49 15.14 -11.83
N VAL A 11 -60.97 16.09 -11.06
CA VAL A 11 -60.79 17.48 -11.52
C VAL A 11 -59.79 17.56 -12.67
N ARG A 12 -58.70 16.79 -12.63
CA ARG A 12 -57.70 16.77 -13.71
C ARG A 12 -58.26 16.14 -14.98
N VAL A 13 -58.98 15.04 -14.86
CA VAL A 13 -59.64 14.37 -15.99
C VAL A 13 -60.65 15.30 -16.62
N ARG A 14 -61.53 15.92 -15.83
CA ARG A 14 -62.51 16.89 -16.34
C ARG A 14 -61.84 18.04 -17.11
N LYS A 15 -60.82 18.67 -16.54
CA LYS A 15 -60.08 19.76 -17.21
C LYS A 15 -59.39 19.30 -18.50
N ALA A 16 -58.86 18.08 -18.52
CA ALA A 16 -58.25 17.51 -19.71
C ALA A 16 -59.30 17.27 -20.80
N THR A 17 -60.44 16.68 -20.45
CA THR A 17 -61.55 16.42 -21.38
C THR A 17 -62.13 17.71 -21.95
N GLU A 18 -62.37 18.72 -21.12
CA GLU A 18 -62.84 20.04 -21.56
C GLU A 18 -61.88 20.66 -22.57
N ARG A 19 -60.56 20.62 -22.29
CA ARG A 19 -59.53 21.10 -23.22
C ARG A 19 -59.49 20.31 -24.52
N ILE A 20 -59.58 18.99 -24.46
CA ILE A 20 -59.58 18.14 -25.67
C ILE A 20 -60.80 18.47 -26.53
N SER A 21 -61.98 18.57 -25.91
CA SER A 21 -63.22 18.90 -26.61
C SER A 21 -63.16 20.28 -27.29
N GLU A 22 -62.62 21.29 -26.59
CA GLU A 22 -62.43 22.63 -27.16
C GLU A 22 -61.46 22.59 -28.35
N ASN A 23 -60.30 21.94 -28.19
CA ASN A 23 -59.33 21.85 -29.28
C ASN A 23 -59.88 21.05 -30.48
N MET A 24 -60.67 20.00 -30.25
CA MET A 24 -61.35 19.25 -31.30
C MET A 24 -62.31 20.14 -32.08
N HIS A 25 -63.10 20.97 -31.39
CA HIS A 25 -64.00 21.92 -32.04
C HIS A 25 -63.25 22.95 -32.89
N ILE A 26 -62.11 23.45 -32.40
CA ILE A 26 -61.27 24.38 -33.16
C ILE A 26 -60.68 23.70 -34.39
N VAL A 27 -60.19 22.46 -34.27
CA VAL A 27 -59.63 21.72 -35.41
C VAL A 27 -60.69 21.46 -36.49
N ALA A 28 -61.92 21.10 -36.10
CA ALA A 28 -62.98 20.75 -37.04
C ALA A 28 -63.53 21.96 -37.80
N ASN A 29 -63.56 23.14 -37.18
CA ASN A 29 -64.20 24.33 -37.74
C ASN A 29 -63.20 25.42 -38.19
N GLU A 30 -62.04 25.52 -37.55
CA GLU A 30 -61.02 26.55 -37.77
C GLU A 30 -59.60 25.94 -37.91
N PRO A 31 -59.35 25.10 -38.93
CA PRO A 31 -58.12 24.32 -39.06
C PRO A 31 -56.86 25.20 -39.17
N SER A 32 -56.96 26.36 -39.81
CA SER A 32 -55.84 27.32 -39.91
C SER A 32 -55.38 27.82 -38.54
N LEU A 33 -56.32 28.10 -37.61
CA LEU A 33 -56.00 28.53 -36.26
C LEU A 33 -55.36 27.39 -35.45
N ALA A 34 -55.84 26.15 -35.64
CA ALA A 34 -55.25 24.98 -35.01
C ALA A 34 -53.78 24.78 -35.43
N PHE A 35 -53.49 24.85 -36.74
CA PHE A 35 -52.12 24.72 -37.24
C PHE A 35 -51.20 25.85 -36.77
N TYR A 36 -51.70 27.09 -36.71
CA TYR A 36 -50.93 28.21 -36.17
C TYR A 36 -50.54 27.98 -34.70
N ARG A 37 -51.50 27.55 -33.86
CA ARG A 37 -51.23 27.24 -32.44
C ARG A 37 -50.23 26.10 -32.29
N LEU A 38 -50.34 25.06 -33.11
CA LEU A 38 -49.41 23.94 -33.12
C LEU A 38 -48.00 24.40 -33.50
N GLN A 39 -47.85 25.17 -34.57
CA GLN A 39 -46.57 25.70 -35.02
C GLN A 39 -45.90 26.53 -33.91
N GLU A 40 -46.66 27.43 -33.28
CA GLU A 40 -46.15 28.29 -32.22
C GLU A 40 -45.76 27.49 -30.97
N HIS A 41 -46.52 26.44 -30.63
CA HIS A 41 -46.16 25.53 -29.55
C HIS A 41 -44.85 24.79 -29.84
N VAL A 42 -44.72 24.21 -31.04
CA VAL A 42 -43.48 23.53 -31.46
C VAL A 42 -42.30 24.50 -31.38
N ARG A 43 -42.44 25.72 -31.90
CA ARG A 43 -41.39 26.74 -31.86
C ARG A 43 -40.96 27.08 -30.43
N LYS A 44 -41.90 27.20 -29.50
CA LYS A 44 -41.62 27.51 -28.08
C LYS A 44 -41.05 26.33 -27.31
N ALA A 45 -41.52 25.11 -27.58
CA ALA A 45 -41.13 23.92 -26.85
C ALA A 45 -39.79 23.34 -27.33
N LEU A 46 -39.48 23.45 -28.62
CA LEU A 46 -38.32 22.79 -29.21
C LEU A 46 -36.98 23.31 -28.65
N HIS A 47 -36.80 24.63 -28.58
CA HIS A 47 -35.55 25.22 -28.09
C HIS A 47 -35.17 24.73 -26.68
N PRO A 48 -36.00 24.90 -25.64
CA PRO A 48 -35.65 24.45 -24.29
C PRO A 48 -35.54 22.91 -24.19
N MET A 49 -36.19 22.15 -25.06
CA MET A 49 -36.02 20.69 -25.12
C MET A 49 -34.63 20.30 -25.64
N VAL A 50 -34.14 20.98 -26.68
CA VAL A 50 -32.80 20.74 -27.24
C VAL A 50 -31.72 21.14 -26.24
N ASP A 51 -31.87 22.27 -25.56
CA ASP A 51 -30.93 22.73 -24.53
C ASP A 51 -30.82 21.71 -23.40
N ARG A 52 -31.97 21.28 -22.83
CA ARG A 52 -32.01 20.26 -21.79
C ARG A 52 -31.40 18.93 -22.24
N ARG A 53 -31.63 18.52 -23.48
CA ARG A 53 -31.03 17.29 -24.02
C ARG A 53 -29.50 17.40 -24.08
N THR A 54 -29.00 18.57 -24.46
CA THR A 54 -27.56 18.85 -24.51
C THR A 54 -26.96 18.81 -23.11
N ASP A 55 -27.64 19.42 -22.12
CA ASP A 55 -27.22 19.38 -20.73
C ASP A 55 -27.18 17.95 -20.19
N VAL A 56 -28.25 17.17 -20.39
CA VAL A 56 -28.29 15.76 -19.96
C VAL A 56 -27.16 14.94 -20.58
N ASN A 57 -26.85 15.15 -21.86
CA ASN A 57 -25.73 14.47 -22.51
C ASN A 57 -24.38 14.87 -21.88
N LYS A 58 -24.19 16.15 -21.58
CA LYS A 58 -22.97 16.63 -20.91
C LYS A 58 -22.80 16.00 -19.54
N LEU A 59 -23.87 16.01 -18.72
CA LEU A 59 -23.87 15.36 -17.40
C LEU A 59 -23.59 13.86 -17.50
N HIS A 60 -24.14 13.19 -18.52
CA HIS A 60 -23.94 11.77 -18.73
C HIS A 60 -22.46 11.44 -19.00
N VAL A 61 -21.81 12.19 -19.89
CA VAL A 61 -20.38 12.01 -20.19
C VAL A 61 -19.52 12.30 -18.95
N GLU A 62 -19.83 13.36 -18.21
CA GLU A 62 -19.12 13.68 -16.97
C GLU A 62 -19.25 12.56 -15.94
N LEU A 63 -20.48 12.10 -15.67
CA LEU A 63 -20.73 11.00 -14.75
C LEU A 63 -19.96 9.74 -15.15
N GLN A 64 -19.96 9.40 -16.43
CA GLN A 64 -19.22 8.25 -16.94
C GLN A 64 -17.71 8.39 -16.68
N GLY A 65 -17.13 9.58 -16.91
CA GLY A 65 -15.75 9.88 -16.56
C GLY A 65 -15.45 9.67 -15.07
N ARG A 66 -16.34 10.12 -14.19
CA ARG A 66 -16.21 9.93 -12.73
C ARG A 66 -16.31 8.46 -12.32
N CYS A 67 -17.14 7.67 -13.00
CA CYS A 67 -17.20 6.23 -12.77
C CYS A 67 -15.86 5.55 -13.13
N TYR A 68 -15.23 5.93 -14.25
CA TYR A 68 -13.91 5.40 -14.61
C TYR A 68 -12.83 5.77 -13.60
N ASP A 69 -12.78 7.04 -13.16
CA ASP A 69 -11.84 7.48 -12.11
C ASP A 69 -12.01 6.66 -10.82
N MET A 70 -13.25 6.39 -10.43
CA MET A 70 -13.58 5.61 -9.24
C MET A 70 -13.13 4.15 -9.38
N GLU A 71 -13.46 3.51 -10.50
CA GLU A 71 -13.03 2.13 -10.78
C GLU A 71 -11.51 2.00 -10.79
N TYR A 72 -10.82 2.99 -11.38
CA TYR A 72 -9.37 3.06 -11.38
C TYR A 72 -8.79 3.19 -9.96
N ALA A 73 -9.34 4.09 -9.14
CA ALA A 73 -8.91 4.27 -7.75
C ALA A 73 -9.11 2.99 -6.92
N VAL A 74 -10.23 2.29 -7.11
CA VAL A 74 -10.49 0.99 -6.47
C VAL A 74 -9.46 -0.06 -6.91
N GLY A 75 -9.13 -0.09 -8.21
CA GLY A 75 -8.08 -0.98 -8.74
C GLY A 75 -6.71 -0.70 -8.13
N ALA A 76 -6.35 0.57 -7.98
CA ALA A 76 -5.11 0.98 -7.32
C ALA A 76 -5.06 0.55 -5.84
N LEU A 77 -6.16 0.74 -5.09
CA LEU A 77 -6.24 0.32 -3.69
C LEU A 77 -6.11 -1.20 -3.53
N LYS A 78 -6.77 -1.98 -4.40
CA LYS A 78 -6.63 -3.45 -4.40
C LYS A 78 -5.20 -3.88 -4.67
N SER A 79 -4.54 -3.23 -5.63
CA SER A 79 -3.12 -3.50 -5.94
C SER A 79 -2.22 -3.17 -4.77
N THR A 80 -2.43 -2.05 -4.08
CA THR A 80 -1.70 -1.71 -2.85
C THR A 80 -1.95 -2.73 -1.74
N SER A 81 -3.18 -3.22 -1.59
CA SER A 81 -3.50 -4.27 -0.61
C SER A 81 -2.74 -5.58 -0.90
N SER A 82 -2.50 -5.91 -2.17
CA SER A 82 -1.71 -7.10 -2.53
C SER A 82 -0.22 -6.98 -2.19
N ALA A 83 0.30 -5.76 -2.04
CA ALA A 83 1.69 -5.54 -1.63
C ALA A 83 1.95 -5.83 -0.14
N ASN A 84 0.90 -6.07 0.66
CA ASN A 84 1.03 -6.35 2.09
C ASN A 84 1.94 -7.55 2.38
N GLU A 85 1.81 -8.64 1.61
CA GLU A 85 2.66 -9.83 1.78
C GLU A 85 4.14 -9.51 1.55
N THR A 86 4.46 -8.69 0.55
CA THR A 86 5.83 -8.23 0.29
C THR A 86 6.37 -7.42 1.47
N PHE A 87 5.56 -6.54 2.05
CA PHE A 87 5.96 -5.78 3.24
C PHE A 87 6.16 -6.68 4.47
N ASP A 88 5.32 -7.68 4.67
CA ASP A 88 5.47 -8.65 5.74
C ASP A 88 6.76 -9.48 5.58
N ASN A 89 7.08 -9.91 4.35
CA ASN A 89 8.33 -10.60 4.04
C ASN A 89 9.56 -9.72 4.32
N ILE A 90 9.53 -8.45 3.92
CA ILE A 90 10.60 -7.48 4.22
C ILE A 90 10.74 -7.31 5.74
N ARG A 91 9.63 -7.20 6.46
CA ARG A 91 9.61 -7.04 7.92
C ARG A 91 10.23 -8.26 8.63
N GLU A 92 9.85 -9.47 8.25
CA GLU A 92 10.41 -10.70 8.83
C GLU A 92 11.90 -10.85 8.49
N GLY A 93 12.30 -10.53 7.27
CA GLY A 93 13.71 -10.47 6.88
C GLY A 93 14.54 -9.52 7.75
N LEU A 94 14.00 -8.32 8.04
CA LEU A 94 14.66 -7.34 8.92
C LEU A 94 14.77 -7.83 10.36
N LYS A 95 13.72 -8.45 10.92
CA LYS A 95 13.77 -9.05 12.27
C LYS A 95 14.86 -10.12 12.35
N ASN A 96 14.93 -11.00 11.35
CA ASN A 96 15.94 -12.06 11.28
C ASN A 96 17.36 -11.48 11.20
N ALA A 97 17.58 -10.45 10.38
CA ALA A 97 18.88 -9.78 10.30
C ALA A 97 19.29 -9.14 11.63
N ILE A 98 18.34 -8.51 12.34
CA ILE A 98 18.58 -7.92 13.67
C ILE A 98 18.94 -9.02 14.69
N PHE A 99 18.19 -10.12 14.69
CA PHE A 99 18.44 -11.26 15.58
C PHE A 99 19.83 -11.86 15.37
N LEU A 100 20.19 -12.16 14.11
CA LEU A 100 21.51 -12.69 13.77
C LEU A 100 22.63 -11.73 14.17
N LYS A 101 22.44 -10.42 13.96
CA LYS A 101 23.40 -9.40 14.42
C LYS A 101 23.58 -9.41 15.94
N GLN A 102 22.51 -9.60 16.72
CA GLN A 102 22.61 -9.72 18.18
C GLN A 102 23.32 -11.02 18.60
N GLN A 103 23.02 -12.13 17.93
CA GLN A 103 23.66 -13.42 18.20
C GLN A 103 25.17 -13.35 17.93
N LEU A 104 25.59 -12.75 16.81
CA LEU A 104 27.01 -12.53 16.50
C LEU A 104 27.69 -11.65 17.55
N LYS A 105 27.08 -10.51 17.94
CA LYS A 105 27.63 -9.65 19.00
C LYS A 105 27.77 -10.34 20.35
N TYR A 106 26.80 -11.20 20.70
CA TYR A 106 26.85 -11.98 21.93
C TYR A 106 28.01 -12.99 21.88
N GLU A 107 28.17 -13.69 20.77
CA GLU A 107 29.22 -14.67 20.55
C GLU A 107 30.62 -14.03 20.56
N GLU A 108 30.80 -12.90 19.87
CA GLU A 108 32.03 -12.09 19.90
C GLU A 108 32.40 -11.64 21.32
N SER A 109 31.41 -11.18 22.09
CA SER A 109 31.59 -10.73 23.47
C SER A 109 31.95 -11.90 24.40
N ARG A 110 31.45 -13.12 24.12
CA ARG A 110 31.81 -14.34 24.83
C ARG A 110 33.24 -14.79 24.51
N ARG A 111 33.65 -14.72 23.24
CA ARG A 111 35.03 -15.01 22.80
C ARG A 111 36.04 -14.08 23.46
N LYS A 112 35.76 -12.78 23.52
CA LYS A 112 36.64 -11.79 24.19
C LYS A 112 36.87 -12.08 25.69
N LYS A 113 35.90 -12.67 26.40
CA LYS A 113 36.08 -13.10 27.80
C LYS A 113 36.93 -14.36 27.94
N SER A 114 36.86 -15.29 26.98
CA SER A 114 37.65 -16.53 26.97
C SER A 114 39.15 -16.26 26.80
N ASP A 115 39.51 -15.38 25.85
CA ASP A 115 40.92 -15.04 25.56
C ASP A 115 41.60 -14.21 26.66
N SER A 116 40.81 -13.61 27.57
CA SER A 116 41.34 -12.90 28.75
C SER A 116 41.68 -13.84 29.91
N SER A 117 41.19 -15.08 29.93
CA SER A 117 41.40 -16.05 31.02
C SER A 117 42.34 -17.20 30.62
N SER A 118 43.05 -17.07 29.49
CA SER A 118 43.99 -18.10 29.04
C SER A 118 45.06 -18.36 30.12
N VAL A 119 45.20 -19.62 30.51
CA VAL A 119 46.20 -20.10 31.48
C VAL A 119 47.62 -19.75 31.02
N TYR A 120 47.84 -19.67 29.70
CA TYR A 120 49.10 -19.24 29.10
C TYR A 120 49.44 -17.78 29.41
N LYS A 121 48.48 -16.84 29.33
CA LYS A 121 48.71 -15.44 29.73
C LYS A 121 48.99 -15.29 31.22
N ARG A 122 48.35 -16.13 32.04
CA ARG A 122 48.58 -16.17 33.49
C ARG A 122 49.98 -16.71 33.83
N LEU A 123 50.43 -17.78 33.17
CA LEU A 123 51.78 -18.30 33.37
C LEU A 123 52.86 -17.37 32.78
N SER A 124 52.67 -16.85 31.57
CA SER A 124 53.67 -15.98 30.93
C SER A 124 53.93 -14.69 31.71
N ALA A 125 52.94 -14.15 32.40
CA ALA A 125 53.10 -12.99 33.28
C ALA A 125 53.96 -13.28 34.52
N HIS A 126 54.11 -14.55 34.92
CA HIS A 126 54.88 -14.97 36.09
C HIS A 126 56.21 -15.69 35.75
N ILE A 127 56.50 -15.93 34.46
CA ILE A 127 57.78 -16.51 33.98
C ILE A 127 58.83 -15.41 33.70
N THR A 128 58.67 -14.19 34.22
CA THR A 128 59.76 -13.20 34.21
C THR A 128 60.86 -13.68 35.16
N LEU A 129 61.80 -14.46 34.62
CA LEU A 129 63.06 -14.81 35.25
C LEU A 129 63.86 -13.51 35.39
N ASP A 130 63.81 -12.91 36.57
CA ASP A 130 64.63 -11.75 36.93
C ASP A 130 66.08 -12.26 37.15
N LEU A 131 66.80 -12.45 36.04
CA LEU A 131 68.22 -12.78 36.01
C LEU A 131 69.00 -11.51 35.64
N PRO A 132 69.82 -10.95 36.55
CA PRO A 132 70.30 -9.56 36.44
C PRO A 132 71.44 -9.32 35.43
N GLU A 133 71.63 -10.13 34.38
CA GLU A 133 72.74 -9.89 33.43
C GLU A 133 72.46 -10.00 31.93
N LEU A 134 71.27 -10.40 31.45
CA LEU A 134 71.04 -10.48 29.99
C LEU A 134 69.60 -10.10 29.59
N PRO A 135 69.32 -8.81 29.28
CA PRO A 135 67.99 -8.33 28.86
C PRO A 135 67.45 -9.01 27.59
N GLU A 136 68.35 -9.44 26.70
CA GLU A 136 67.96 -9.96 25.39
C GLU A 136 67.24 -11.32 25.46
N LEU A 137 67.49 -12.13 26.50
CA LEU A 137 66.86 -13.45 26.61
C LEU A 137 65.36 -13.35 26.97
N SER A 138 64.99 -12.35 27.78
CA SER A 138 63.60 -12.14 28.21
C SER A 138 62.71 -11.75 27.04
N ASP A 139 63.18 -10.85 26.18
CA ASP A 139 62.47 -10.46 24.97
C ASP A 139 62.35 -11.60 23.96
N VAL A 140 63.40 -12.42 23.81
CA VAL A 140 63.36 -13.61 22.95
C VAL A 140 62.35 -14.64 23.46
N VAL A 141 62.28 -14.86 24.78
CA VAL A 141 61.29 -15.79 25.37
C VAL A 141 59.88 -15.25 25.20
N ARG A 142 59.67 -13.94 25.39
CA ARG A 142 58.35 -13.29 25.20
C ARG A 142 57.91 -13.32 23.75
N GLU A 143 58.81 -13.04 22.81
CA GLU A 143 58.55 -13.12 21.37
C GLU A 143 58.25 -14.56 20.94
N THR A 144 59.03 -15.53 21.44
CA THR A 144 58.80 -16.96 21.17
C THR A 144 57.44 -17.41 21.71
N ALA A 145 57.07 -16.99 22.92
CA ALA A 145 55.75 -17.27 23.49
C ALA A 145 54.62 -16.69 22.63
N ASN A 146 54.71 -15.42 22.20
CA ASN A 146 53.74 -14.78 21.32
C ASN A 146 53.61 -15.50 19.96
N LYS A 147 54.73 -15.98 19.41
CA LYS A 147 54.77 -16.69 18.13
C LYS A 147 54.14 -18.08 18.23
N VAL A 148 54.40 -18.80 19.31
CA VAL A 148 53.79 -20.11 19.60
C VAL A 148 52.28 -19.95 19.84
N GLU A 149 51.83 -18.91 20.56
CA GLU A 149 50.40 -18.59 20.75
C GLU A 149 49.69 -18.32 19.41
N SER A 150 50.32 -17.57 18.50
CA SER A 150 49.81 -17.32 17.15
C SER A 150 49.65 -18.62 16.33
N MET A 151 50.60 -19.55 16.47
CA MET A 151 50.54 -20.85 15.80
C MET A 151 49.44 -21.74 16.38
N MET A 152 49.30 -21.79 17.70
CA MET A 152 48.27 -22.60 18.36
C MET A 152 46.86 -22.08 18.08
N SER A 153 46.67 -20.76 18.03
CA SER A 153 45.38 -20.13 17.66
C SER A 153 44.98 -20.43 16.20
N LYS A 154 45.95 -20.54 15.30
CA LYS A 154 45.69 -20.96 13.91
C LYS A 154 45.34 -22.44 13.79
N ALA A 155 45.99 -23.30 14.59
CA ALA A 155 45.74 -24.74 14.58
C ALA A 155 44.35 -25.12 15.13
N THR A 156 43.88 -24.43 16.17
CA THR A 156 42.52 -24.63 16.72
C THR A 156 41.44 -24.19 15.73
N HIS A 157 41.64 -23.09 15.01
CA HIS A 157 40.72 -22.65 13.95
C HIS A 157 40.68 -23.62 12.76
N SER A 158 41.83 -24.19 12.36
CA SER A 158 41.90 -25.21 11.31
C SER A 158 41.16 -26.50 11.69
N SER A 159 41.27 -26.91 12.96
CA SER A 159 40.63 -28.13 13.48
C SER A 159 39.10 -28.01 13.57
N GLN A 160 38.56 -26.80 13.75
CA GLN A 160 37.10 -26.57 13.77
C GLN A 160 36.47 -26.63 12.38
N ILE A 161 37.23 -26.31 11.31
CA ILE A 161 36.75 -26.36 9.93
C ILE A 161 36.65 -27.82 9.43
N LEU A 162 37.54 -28.71 9.89
CA LEU A 162 37.54 -30.13 9.52
C LEU A 162 36.43 -30.96 10.20
N ASN A 163 35.88 -30.50 11.33
CA ASN A 163 34.80 -31.19 12.05
C ASN A 163 33.38 -30.69 11.67
N ALA A 164 33.27 -29.77 10.70
CA ALA A 164 32.00 -29.21 10.21
C ALA A 164 31.65 -29.68 8.78
N LEU A 165 32.42 -30.65 8.25
CA LEU A 165 32.15 -31.47 7.07
C LEU A 165 31.77 -32.88 7.52
#